data_AF-A0A8S9H6Q5-F1
#
_entry.id   AF-A0A8S9H6Q5-F1
#
_cell.length_a   1.000
_cell.length_b   1.000
_cell.length_c   1.000
_cell.angle_alpha   90.00
_cell.angle_beta   90.00
_cell.angle_gamma   90.00
#
_symmetry.space_group_name_H-M   'P 1'
#
loop_
_entity.id
_entity.type
_entity.pdbx_description
1 polymer ?
#
loop_
_entity_poly.entity_id
_entity_poly.type
_entity_poly.pdbx_seq_one_letter_code
_entity_poly.pdbx_strand_id
1 'polypeptide(L)'
;MLRKALVRAMDVYELFAGRIRLNPSSGSLDVDCNGAGAGFVMAESEYTLEELGDLVYPNPSCAKLVTSQLQSLPKDDQPLFAFQVTNDYVAPRFT
;
A
#
# COMPACT_ATOMS: atom_id res chain seq x y z
N MET A 1 13.71 5.52 5.91
CA MET A 1 13.09 6.77 6.40
C MET A 1 11.58 6.81 6.16
N LEU A 2 11.09 6.36 5.00
CA LEU A 2 9.68 6.40 4.63
C LEU A 2 8.71 5.76 5.65
N ARG A 3 8.95 4.51 6.09
CA ARG A 3 8.12 3.84 7.10
C ARG A 3 7.93 4.66 8.38
N LYS A 4 9.00 5.30 8.88
CA LYS A 4 8.94 6.14 10.09
C LYS A 4 8.12 7.41 9.87
N ALA A 5 8.20 8.00 8.66
CA ALA A 5 7.39 9.17 8.32
C ALA A 5 5.91 8.81 8.21
N LEU A 6 5.59 7.65 7.63
CA LEU A 6 4.22 7.14 7.55
C LEU A 6 3.62 6.91 8.94
N VAL A 7 4.37 6.31 9.87
CA VAL A 7 3.91 6.13 11.27
C VAL A 7 3.57 7.48 11.90
N ARG A 8 4.44 8.50 11.77
CA ARG A 8 4.16 9.84 12.29
C ARG A 8 2.95 10.51 11.64
N ALA A 9 2.69 10.24 10.36
CA ALA A 9 1.50 10.74 9.70
C ALA A 9 0.22 10.08 10.26
N MET A 10 0.29 8.80 10.64
CA MET A 10 -0.83 8.08 11.27
C MET A 10 -1.13 8.58 12.68
N ASP A 11 -0.15 9.11 13.41
CA ASP A 11 -0.41 9.75 14.71
C ASP A 11 -1.33 10.98 14.58
N VAL A 12 -1.27 11.68 13.43
CA VAL A 12 -2.15 12.82 13.12
C VAL A 12 -3.45 12.35 12.46
N TYR A 13 -3.38 11.31 11.64
CA TYR A 13 -4.49 10.74 10.88
C TYR A 13 -4.76 9.30 11.31
N GLU A 14 -5.34 9.12 12.50
CA GLU A 14 -5.58 7.80 13.10
C GLU A 14 -6.40 6.86 12.22
N LEU A 15 -7.28 7.41 11.38
CA LEU A 15 -8.08 6.66 10.41
C LEU A 15 -7.22 5.86 9.42
N PHE A 16 -5.97 6.26 9.18
CA PHE A 16 -5.04 5.51 8.33
C PHE A 16 -4.68 4.15 8.92
N ALA A 17 -4.77 4.02 10.24
CA ALA A 17 -4.50 2.80 10.97
C ALA A 17 -5.78 1.99 11.28
N GLY A 18 -6.94 2.41 10.78
CA GLY A 18 -8.23 1.77 11.06
C GLY A 18 -8.64 0.64 10.11
N ARG A 19 -9.89 0.18 10.28
CA ARG A 19 -10.55 -0.84 9.44
C ARG A 19 -11.96 -0.38 9.05
N ILE A 20 -12.47 -0.86 7.92
CA ILE A 20 -13.90 -0.74 7.61
C ILE A 20 -14.65 -1.85 8.33
N ARG A 21 -15.70 -1.51 9.06
CA ARG A 21 -16.59 -2.46 9.75
C ARG A 21 -18.04 -2.19 9.38
N LEU A 22 -18.81 -3.26 9.22
CA LEU A 22 -20.26 -3.15 9.09
C LEU A 22 -20.86 -3.00 10.49
N ASN A 23 -21.62 -1.94 10.70
CA ASN A 23 -22.39 -1.73 11.90
C ASN A 23 -23.66 -2.60 11.84
N PRO A 24 -23.82 -3.61 12.71
CA PRO A 24 -24.95 -4.54 12.64
C PRO A 24 -26.29 -3.88 13.00
N SER A 25 -26.27 -2.77 13.74
CA SER A 25 -27.49 -2.09 14.21
C SER A 25 -28.04 -1.12 13.17
N SER A 26 -27.18 -0.36 12.49
CA SER A 26 -27.56 0.63 11.47
C SER A 26 -27.44 0.11 10.04
N GLY A 27 -26.65 -0.94 9.80
CA GLY A 27 -26.24 -1.40 8.48
C GLY A 27 -25.22 -0.49 7.78
N SER A 28 -24.67 0.52 8.46
CA SER A 28 -23.66 1.43 7.87
C SER A 28 -22.27 0.81 7.84
N LEU A 29 -21.42 1.24 6.90
CA LEU A 29 -19.99 0.97 6.94
C LEU A 29 -19.29 2.10 7.69
N ASP A 30 -18.71 1.76 8.83
CA ASP A 30 -18.04 2.70 9.72
C ASP A 30 -16.52 2.45 9.69
N VAL A 31 -15.75 3.50 9.90
CA VAL A 31 -14.30 3.39 10.10
C VAL A 31 -14.04 3.15 11.58
N ASP A 32 -13.51 1.98 11.90
CA ASP A 32 -13.03 1.62 13.22
C ASP A 32 -11.56 2.06 13.38
N CYS A 33 -11.33 3.18 14.06
CA CYS A 33 -10.00 3.75 14.36
C CYS A 33 -9.28 2.97 15.48
N ASN A 34 -9.07 1.67 15.28
CA ASN A 34 -8.51 0.76 16.29
C ASN A 34 -6.97 0.71 16.37
N GLY A 35 -6.27 1.50 15.56
CA GLY A 35 -4.80 1.51 15.54
C GLY A 35 -4.15 0.23 15.00
N ALA A 36 -4.89 -0.63 14.28
CA ALA A 36 -4.37 -1.86 13.67
C ALA A 36 -3.31 -1.63 12.58
N GLY A 37 -3.10 -0.38 12.17
CA GLY A 37 -2.05 0.05 11.27
C GLY A 37 -2.40 -0.07 9.79
N ALA A 38 -1.44 0.32 8.95
CA ALA A 38 -1.55 0.29 7.49
C ALA A 38 -0.65 -0.79 6.87
N GLY A 39 -0.96 -1.19 5.64
CA GLY A 39 -0.09 -2.05 4.84
C GLY A 39 1.19 -1.34 4.41
N PHE A 40 2.31 -2.03 4.47
CA PHE A 40 3.58 -1.55 3.92
C PHE A 40 4.29 -2.71 3.20
N VAL A 41 4.34 -2.64 1.89
CA VAL A 41 4.86 -3.68 1.00
C VAL A 41 6.16 -3.19 0.37
N MET A 42 7.19 -4.01 0.44
CA MET A 42 8.41 -3.84 -0.34
C MET A 42 8.37 -4.83 -1.49
N ALA A 43 8.67 -4.35 -2.69
CA ALA A 43 8.74 -5.15 -3.91
C ALA A 43 10.03 -4.84 -4.66
N GLU A 44 10.39 -5.75 -5.56
CA GLU A 44 11.50 -5.59 -6.49
C GLU A 44 10.96 -5.81 -7.91
N SER A 45 11.48 -5.03 -8.85
CA SER A 45 11.20 -5.15 -10.27
C SER A 45 12.45 -5.69 -10.97
N GLU A 46 12.23 -6.58 -11.94
CA GLU A 46 13.29 -7.06 -12.84
C GLU A 46 13.60 -6.05 -13.96
N TYR A 47 12.80 -4.99 -14.07
CA TYR A 47 12.96 -3.91 -15.03
C TYR A 47 13.51 -2.66 -14.38
N THR A 48 14.37 -1.97 -15.11
CA THR A 48 14.77 -0.58 -14.83
C THR A 48 13.58 0.36 -14.96
N LEU A 49 13.67 1.56 -14.37
CA LEU A 49 12.62 2.57 -14.54
C LEU A 49 12.48 3.02 -16.01
N GLU A 50 13.59 3.05 -16.77
CA GLU A 50 13.58 3.38 -18.20
C GLU A 50 12.83 2.33 -19.04
N GLU A 51 13.01 1.04 -18.74
CA GLU A 51 12.30 -0.05 -19.41
C GLU A 51 10.81 -0.07 -19.08
N LEU A 52 10.46 0.33 -17.85
CA LEU A 52 9.06 0.49 -17.44
C LEU A 52 8.37 1.64 -18.18
N GLY A 53 9.14 2.61 -18.67
CA GLY A 53 8.69 3.70 -19.52
C GLY A 53 7.92 4.78 -18.76
N ASP A 54 7.07 5.50 -19.50
CA ASP A 54 6.26 6.58 -18.93
C ASP A 54 5.04 6.01 -18.17
N LEU A 55 5.04 6.20 -16.85
CA LEU A 55 3.98 5.76 -15.94
C LEU A 55 2.76 6.71 -15.91
N VAL A 56 2.77 7.81 -16.68
CA VAL A 56 1.67 8.78 -16.73
C VAL A 56 0.41 8.17 -17.37
N TYR A 57 0.55 7.24 -18.31
CA TYR A 57 -0.58 6.58 -18.95
C TYR A 57 -0.90 5.25 -18.25
N PRO A 58 -2.19 4.99 -17.92
CA PRO A 58 -2.57 3.74 -17.28
C PRO A 58 -2.34 2.55 -18.21
N ASN A 59 -1.26 1.82 -17.96
CA ASN A 59 -0.97 0.51 -18.54
C ASN A 59 -1.47 -0.58 -17.58
N PRO A 60 -2.18 -1.63 -18.04
CA PRO A 60 -2.52 -2.78 -17.20
C PRO A 60 -1.35 -3.36 -16.37
N SER A 61 -0.12 -3.29 -16.89
CA SER A 61 1.08 -3.71 -16.15
C SER A 61 1.34 -2.91 -14.87
N CYS A 62 0.92 -1.64 -14.80
CA CYS A 62 1.06 -0.79 -13.61
C CYS A 62 0.26 -1.32 -12.41
N ALA A 63 -0.73 -2.20 -12.61
CA ALA A 63 -1.45 -2.85 -11.52
C ALA A 63 -0.52 -3.63 -10.58
N LYS A 64 0.63 -4.12 -11.07
CA LYS A 64 1.64 -4.79 -10.25
C LYS A 64 2.39 -3.85 -9.30
N LEU A 65 2.34 -2.54 -9.54
CA LEU A 65 2.95 -1.51 -8.69
C LEU A 65 2.01 -1.07 -7.55
N VAL A 66 0.79 -1.60 -7.51
CA VAL A 66 -0.24 -1.23 -6.54
C VAL A 66 -0.69 -2.48 -5.79
N THR A 67 -0.45 -2.50 -4.48
CA THR A 67 -1.00 -3.54 -3.60
C THR A 67 -2.49 -3.30 -3.38
N SER A 68 -3.33 -4.20 -3.87
CA SER A 68 -4.80 -4.12 -3.69
C SER A 68 -5.30 -4.90 -2.48
N GLN A 69 -4.67 -6.01 -2.13
CA GLN A 69 -5.00 -6.82 -0.95
C GLN A 69 -3.74 -7.43 -0.34
N LEU A 70 -3.68 -7.45 0.98
CA LEU A 70 -2.68 -8.19 1.72
C LEU A 70 -3.17 -9.62 1.91
N GLN A 71 -2.57 -10.54 1.16
CA GLN A 71 -2.95 -11.97 1.17
C GLN A 71 -2.81 -12.63 2.54
N SER A 72 -1.97 -12.07 3.42
CA SER A 72 -1.80 -12.54 4.79
C SER A 72 -2.94 -12.16 5.74
N LEU A 73 -3.89 -11.33 5.27
CA LEU A 73 -5.00 -10.83 6.09
C LEU A 73 -6.35 -11.33 5.56
N PRO A 74 -7.34 -11.54 6.44
CA PRO A 74 -8.72 -11.77 6.04
C PRO A 74 -9.29 -10.64 5.17
N LYS A 75 -10.28 -10.95 4.33
CA LYS A 75 -10.91 -9.95 3.44
C LYS A 75 -11.63 -8.83 4.19
N ASP A 76 -12.19 -9.14 5.35
CA ASP A 76 -12.91 -8.23 6.24
C ASP A 76 -12.02 -7.55 7.28
N ASP A 77 -10.69 -7.77 7.19
CA ASP A 77 -9.69 -7.14 8.07
C ASP A 77 -8.55 -6.48 7.29
N GLN A 78 -8.80 -6.12 6.02
CA GLN A 78 -7.85 -5.39 5.20
C GLN A 78 -7.63 -3.97 5.75
N PRO A 79 -6.39 -3.46 5.72
CA PRO A 79 -6.12 -2.09 6.13
C PRO A 79 -6.77 -1.10 5.17
N LEU A 80 -7.19 0.04 5.70
CA LEU A 80 -7.73 1.15 4.89
C LEU A 80 -6.70 1.71 3.91
N PHE A 81 -5.42 1.66 4.26
CA PHE A 81 -4.32 2.16 3.45
C PHE A 81 -3.22 1.12 3.33
N ALA A 82 -2.64 1.01 2.14
CA ALA A 82 -1.45 0.22 1.88
C ALA A 82 -0.47 1.05 1.04
N PHE A 83 0.81 0.96 1.38
CA PHE A 83 1.89 1.61 0.65
C PHE A 83 2.79 0.54 0.06
N GLN A 84 2.95 0.54 -1.27
CA GLN A 84 3.93 -0.30 -1.94
C GLN A 84 5.13 0.54 -2.37
N VAL A 85 6.32 0.08 -2.05
CA VAL A 85 7.59 0.63 -2.53
C VAL A 85 8.25 -0.44 -3.38
N THR A 86 8.48 -0.13 -4.64
CA THR A 86 9.12 -1.05 -5.59
C THR A 86 10.48 -0.50 -5.93
N ASN A 87 11.54 -1.26 -5.66
CA ASN A 87 12.86 -0.95 -6.19
C ASN A 87 12.95 -1.45 -7.64
N ASP A 88 13.50 -0.63 -8.53
CA ASP A 88 13.79 -1.02 -9.90
C ASP A 88 15.07 -1.86 -9.99
N TYR A 89 15.21 -2.58 -11.11
CA TYR A 89 16.44 -3.31 -11.38
C TYR A 89 17.57 -2.33 -11.66
N VAL A 90 18.70 -2.50 -10.97
CA VAL A 90 19.90 -1.72 -11.22
C VAL A 90 20.91 -2.60 -11.93
N ALA A 91 21.07 -2.39 -13.24
CA ALA A 91 22.05 -3.15 -14.03
C ALA A 91 23.48 -2.97 -13.48
N PRO A 92 24.29 -4.04 -13.41
CA PRO A 92 25.68 -3.92 -12.98
C PRO A 92 26.43 -2.96 -13.91
N ARG A 93 26.98 -1.89 -13.34
CA ARG A 93 27.90 -1.02 -14.08
C ARG A 93 29.23 -1.77 -14.21
N PHE A 94 29.51 -2.30 -15.39
CA PHE A 94 30.87 -2.77 -15.72
C PHE A 94 31.76 -1.52 -15.87
N THR A 95 32.57 -1.23 -14.84
CA THR A 95 33.65 -0.23 -14.87
C THR A 95 34.92 -0.81 -15.45
#